data_AF-A0A5R8L684-F1
#
_entry.id   AF-A0A5R8L684-F1
#
_cell.length_a   1.000
_cell.length_b   1.000
_cell.length_c   1.000
_cell.angle_alpha   90.00
_cell.angle_beta   90.00
_cell.angle_gamma   90.00
#
_symmetry.space_group_name_H-M   'P 1'
#
loop_
_entity.id
_entity.type
_entity.pdbx_description
1 polymer ?
#
loop_
_entity_poly.entity_id
_entity_poly.type
_entity_poly.pdbx_seq_one_letter_code
_entity_poly.pdbx_strand_id
1 'polypeptide(L)'
;MQTSSPPRSLSPFALRVRAVLWEWDPIGVRSIGDGWPEDEYDDLLVPLIDAIAEDPPVDQLADELRGVLETDYGLPTPEGSVEVARTLLALRHEDAPRRD
;
A
#
# COMPACT_ATOMS: atom_id res chain seq x y z
N MET A 1 17.72 12.92 -23.51
CA MET A 1 17.19 12.89 -22.13
C MET A 1 15.83 12.23 -22.20
N GLN A 2 15.64 11.13 -21.47
CA GLN A 2 14.41 10.33 -21.49
C GLN A 2 13.22 11.16 -21.00
N THR A 3 12.08 10.95 -21.65
CA THR A 3 10.78 11.48 -21.28
C THR A 3 10.28 10.75 -20.04
N SER A 4 10.20 11.41 -18.88
CA SER A 4 9.40 10.91 -17.77
C SER A 4 7.94 10.99 -18.19
N SER A 5 7.37 9.88 -18.66
CA SER A 5 5.93 9.76 -18.84
C SER A 5 5.28 9.94 -17.46
N PRO A 6 4.20 10.74 -17.33
CA PRO A 6 3.43 10.72 -16.10
C PRO A 6 2.95 9.27 -15.88
N PRO A 7 2.97 8.75 -14.64
CA PRO A 7 2.47 7.41 -14.39
C PRO A 7 1.02 7.34 -14.90
N ARG A 8 0.69 6.20 -15.51
CA ARG A 8 -0.68 5.85 -15.93
C ARG A 8 -1.63 6.28 -14.83
N SER A 9 -2.67 7.06 -15.15
CA SER A 9 -3.65 7.52 -14.18
C SER A 9 -4.02 6.39 -13.22
N LEU A 10 -3.63 6.52 -11.95
CA LEU A 10 -3.91 5.51 -10.94
C LEU A 10 -5.42 5.27 -10.87
N SER A 11 -5.82 4.02 -10.70
CA SER A 11 -7.24 3.71 -10.51
C SER A 11 -7.74 4.33 -9.20
N PRO A 12 -9.05 4.59 -9.06
CA PRO A 12 -9.61 5.06 -7.78
C PRO A 12 -9.25 4.16 -6.60
N PHE A 13 -9.18 2.85 -6.83
CA PHE A 13 -8.73 1.87 -5.83
C PHE A 13 -7.26 2.07 -5.45
N ALA A 14 -6.37 2.19 -6.44
CA ALA A 14 -4.94 2.43 -6.21
C ALA A 14 -4.68 3.72 -5.42
N LEU A 15 -5.44 4.79 -5.69
CA LEU A 15 -5.34 6.04 -4.93
C LEU A 15 -5.74 5.87 -3.46
N ARG A 16 -6.75 5.04 -3.16
CA ARG A 16 -7.16 4.75 -1.78
C ARG A 16 -6.12 3.88 -1.07
N VAL A 17 -5.59 2.87 -1.74
CA VAL A 17 -4.49 2.05 -1.21
C VAL A 17 -3.27 2.92 -0.89
N ARG A 18 -2.89 3.82 -1.80
CA ARG A 18 -1.81 4.80 -1.57
C ARG A 18 -2.07 5.67 -0.35
N ALA A 19 -3.29 6.19 -0.19
CA ALA A 19 -3.64 6.99 0.97
C ALA A 19 -3.49 6.21 2.29
N VAL A 20 -3.82 4.93 2.32
CA VAL A 20 -3.61 4.08 3.51
C VAL A 20 -2.13 3.90 3.83
N LEU A 21 -1.30 3.62 2.81
CA LEU A 21 0.15 3.49 2.99
C LEU A 21 0.79 4.81 3.45
N TRP A 22 0.38 5.93 2.86
CA TRP A 22 0.83 7.26 3.26
C TRP A 22 0.42 7.62 4.68
N GLU A 23 -0.78 7.25 5.13
CA GLU A 23 -1.21 7.49 6.51
C GLU A 23 -0.47 6.61 7.52
N TRP A 24 -0.18 5.36 7.16
CA TRP A 24 0.60 4.45 8.01
C TRP A 24 2.05 4.91 8.15
N ASP A 25 2.68 5.33 7.06
CA ASP A 25 4.05 5.82 7.00
C ASP A 25 5.08 4.91 7.72
N PRO A 26 5.23 3.64 7.32
CA PRO A 26 6.09 2.68 8.03
C PRO A 26 7.57 3.07 8.03
N ILE A 27 8.01 3.86 7.05
CA ILE A 27 9.39 4.39 6.95
C ILE A 27 9.55 5.65 7.81
N GLY A 28 8.46 6.33 8.14
CA GLY A 28 8.47 7.58 8.89
C GLY A 28 8.88 8.79 8.04
N VAL A 29 8.70 8.76 6.71
CA VAL A 29 9.13 9.87 5.84
C VAL A 29 8.41 11.18 6.17
N ARG A 30 7.19 11.12 6.71
CA ARG A 30 6.43 12.31 7.18
C ARG A 30 7.10 12.98 8.38
N SER A 31 7.86 12.23 9.17
CA SER A 31 8.58 12.75 10.34
C SER A 31 9.91 13.42 9.99
N ILE A 32 10.45 13.16 8.78
CA ILE A 32 11.76 13.65 8.34
C ILE A 32 11.67 15.09 7.79
N GLY A 33 10.52 15.49 7.24
CA GLY A 33 10.25 16.88 6.86
C GLY A 33 9.10 17.07 5.88
N ASP A 34 8.59 18.30 5.81
CA ASP A 34 7.55 18.69 4.86
C ASP A 34 8.13 18.72 3.42
N GLY A 35 7.58 17.89 2.53
CA GLY A 35 7.94 17.89 1.10
C GLY A 35 8.36 16.54 0.51
N TRP A 36 8.27 15.45 1.26
CA TRP A 36 8.39 14.11 0.68
C TRP A 36 7.24 13.85 -0.29
N PRO A 37 7.52 13.26 -1.46
CA PRO A 37 6.51 13.08 -2.48
C PRO A 37 5.59 11.90 -2.09
N GLU A 38 4.28 12.06 -2.33
CA GLU A 38 3.26 11.05 -1.96
C GLU A 38 3.38 9.74 -2.75
N ASP A 39 4.18 9.73 -3.82
CA ASP A 39 4.46 8.56 -4.65
C ASP A 39 5.61 7.69 -4.12
N GLU A 40 6.15 7.98 -2.93
CA GLU A 40 7.20 7.17 -2.28
C GLU A 40 6.80 5.70 -2.12
N TYR A 41 5.50 5.43 -1.94
CA TYR A 41 4.95 4.09 -1.77
C TYR A 41 4.30 3.54 -3.05
N ASP A 42 4.45 4.21 -4.21
CA ASP A 42 3.79 3.81 -5.46
C ASP A 42 4.29 2.45 -6.00
N ASP A 43 5.53 2.07 -5.68
CA ASP A 43 6.14 0.79 -6.02
C ASP A 43 5.49 -0.40 -5.27
N LEU A 44 4.98 -0.16 -4.05
CA LEU A 44 4.18 -1.15 -3.31
C LEU A 44 2.79 -1.34 -3.89
N LEU A 45 2.24 -0.36 -4.62
CA LEU A 45 0.84 -0.40 -5.04
C LEU A 45 0.53 -1.58 -5.95
N VAL A 46 1.39 -1.88 -6.92
CA VAL A 46 1.16 -2.98 -7.87
C VAL A 46 1.12 -4.34 -7.16
N PRO A 47 2.17 -4.78 -6.44
CA PRO A 47 2.15 -6.08 -5.76
C PRO A 47 1.06 -6.15 -4.69
N LEU A 48 0.77 -5.03 -4.01
CA LEU A 48 -0.25 -5.00 -2.97
C LEU A 48 -1.67 -5.09 -3.54
N ILE A 49 -1.97 -4.40 -4.64
CA ILE A 49 -3.27 -4.51 -5.30
C ILE A 49 -3.49 -5.93 -5.84
N ASP A 50 -2.47 -6.56 -6.41
CA ASP A 50 -2.52 -7.95 -6.86
C ASP A 50 -2.77 -8.90 -5.69
N ALA A 51 -2.05 -8.73 -4.57
CA ALA A 51 -2.26 -9.53 -3.35
C ALA A 51 -3.66 -9.33 -2.76
N ILE A 52 -4.15 -8.09 -2.69
CA ILE A 52 -5.51 -7.79 -2.22
C ILE A 52 -6.57 -8.40 -3.15
N ALA A 53 -6.35 -8.42 -4.46
CA ALA A 53 -7.32 -8.95 -5.42
C ALA A 53 -7.67 -10.43 -5.13
N GLU A 54 -6.70 -11.21 -4.64
CA GLU A 54 -6.86 -12.62 -4.24
C GLU A 54 -7.71 -12.82 -2.97
N ASP A 55 -8.09 -11.73 -2.27
CA ASP A 55 -8.85 -11.77 -1.01
C ASP A 55 -8.22 -12.65 0.09
N PRO A 56 -6.90 -12.53 0.34
CA PRO A 56 -6.24 -13.37 1.33
C PRO A 56 -6.76 -13.09 2.74
N PRO A 57 -6.57 -14.03 3.68
CA PRO A 57 -6.74 -13.75 5.09
C PRO A 57 -5.88 -12.55 5.52
N VAL A 58 -6.41 -11.75 6.45
CA VAL A 58 -5.74 -10.57 7.00
C VAL A 58 -4.31 -10.88 7.43
N ASP A 59 -4.11 -11.97 8.17
CA ASP A 59 -2.80 -12.33 8.72
C ASP A 59 -1.79 -12.64 7.60
N GLN A 60 -2.25 -13.26 6.50
CA GLN A 60 -1.40 -13.52 5.34
C GLN A 60 -0.96 -12.21 4.66
N LEU A 61 -1.90 -11.29 4.41
CA LEU A 61 -1.57 -10.01 3.80
C LEU A 61 -0.64 -9.17 4.70
N ALA A 62 -0.85 -9.22 6.02
CA ALA A 62 0.02 -8.55 6.98
C ALA A 62 1.43 -9.11 6.98
N ASP A 63 1.57 -10.44 6.88
CA ASP A 63 2.87 -11.13 6.81
C ASP A 63 3.61 -10.81 5.50
N GLU A 64 2.90 -10.78 4.36
CA GLU A 64 3.46 -10.37 3.07
C GLU A 64 3.93 -8.91 3.09
N LEU A 65 3.09 -8.00 3.58
CA LEU A 65 3.41 -6.57 3.70
C LEU A 65 4.64 -6.35 4.60
N ARG A 66 4.70 -7.05 5.74
CA ARG A 66 5.86 -7.02 6.63
C ARG A 66 7.10 -7.57 5.95
N GLY A 67 7.00 -8.69 5.23
CA GLY A 67 8.11 -9.29 4.52
C GLY A 67 8.71 -8.36 3.47
N VAL A 68 7.87 -7.64 2.71
CA VAL A 68 8.32 -6.63 1.74
C VAL A 68 9.03 -5.48 2.43
N LEU A 69 8.49 -4.94 3.52
CA LEU A 69 9.12 -3.83 4.24
C LEU A 69 10.44 -4.23 4.90
N GLU A 70 10.54 -5.45 5.41
CA GLU A 70 11.79 -5.98 5.99
C GLU A 70 12.83 -6.29 4.90
N THR A 71 12.42 -6.86 3.77
CA THR A 71 13.34 -7.35 2.73
C THR A 71 13.75 -6.27 1.74
N ASP A 72 12.78 -5.51 1.24
CA ASP A 72 12.98 -4.56 0.13
C ASP A 72 13.36 -3.17 0.66
N TYR A 73 12.79 -2.77 1.79
CA TYR A 73 13.08 -1.47 2.42
C TYR A 73 14.09 -1.57 3.57
N GLY A 74 14.43 -2.78 4.01
CA GLY A 74 15.36 -2.99 5.12
C GLY A 74 14.86 -2.44 6.46
N LEU A 75 13.54 -2.28 6.61
CA LEU A 75 12.95 -1.75 7.84
C LEU A 75 12.92 -2.80 8.94
N PRO A 76 13.08 -2.40 10.21
CA PRO A 76 12.70 -3.26 11.33
C PRO A 76 11.20 -3.54 11.26
N THR A 77 10.77 -4.72 11.74
CA THR A 77 9.37 -5.17 11.73
C THR A 77 8.39 -4.03 12.03
N PRO A 78 7.67 -3.52 11.03
CA PRO A 78 6.85 -2.33 11.20
C PRO A 78 5.61 -2.68 12.04
N GLU A 79 5.33 -1.86 13.04
CA GLU A 79 4.11 -2.02 13.84
C GLU A 79 2.87 -1.65 13.01
N GLY A 80 1.73 -2.27 13.31
CA GLY A 80 0.46 -1.93 12.68
C GLY A 80 0.18 -2.62 11.34
N SER A 81 1.02 -3.56 10.88
CA SER A 81 0.82 -4.25 9.59
C SER A 81 -0.53 -4.99 9.51
N VAL A 82 -1.02 -5.51 10.64
CA VAL A 82 -2.31 -6.21 10.71
C VAL A 82 -3.47 -5.23 10.53
N GLU A 83 -3.43 -4.08 11.19
CA GLU A 83 -4.42 -3.01 11.08
C GLU A 83 -4.49 -2.45 9.65
N VAL A 84 -3.33 -2.27 9.03
CA VAL A 84 -3.22 -1.84 7.64
C VAL A 84 -3.79 -2.89 6.70
N ALA A 85 -3.40 -4.16 6.85
CA ALA A 85 -3.97 -5.27 6.07
C ALA A 85 -5.50 -5.34 6.18
N ARG A 86 -6.07 -5.17 7.38
CA ARG A 86 -7.53 -5.09 7.57
C ARG A 86 -8.14 -3.93 6.80
N THR A 87 -7.53 -2.75 6.86
CA THR A 87 -8.02 -1.56 6.18
C THR A 87 -8.01 -1.74 4.66
N LEU A 88 -6.94 -2.32 4.13
CA LEU A 88 -6.79 -2.62 2.70
C LEU A 88 -7.82 -3.63 2.19
N LEU A 89 -8.07 -4.71 2.95
CA LEU A 89 -9.10 -5.69 2.60
C LEU A 89 -10.52 -5.10 2.73
N ALA A 90 -10.76 -4.23 3.71
CA ALA A 90 -12.03 -3.52 3.81
C ALA A 90 -12.29 -2.64 2.57
N LEU A 91 -11.27 -1.89 2.09
CA LEU A 91 -11.38 -1.10 0.87
C LEU A 91 -11.77 -1.95 -0.34
N ARG A 92 -11.22 -3.16 -0.46
CA ARG A 92 -11.58 -4.11 -1.53
C ARG A 92 -13.04 -4.52 -1.44
N HIS A 93 -13.54 -4.83 -0.24
CA HIS A 93 -14.93 -5.26 -0.04
C HIS A 93 -15.92 -4.12 -0.32
N GLU A 94 -15.51 -2.86 -0.11
CA GLU A 94 -16.29 -1.68 -0.49
C GLU A 94 -16.27 -1.42 -2.01
N ASP A 95 -15.17 -1.75 -2.69
CA ASP A 95 -15.01 -1.58 -4.14
C ASP A 95 -15.61 -2.75 -4.95
N ALA A 96 -15.74 -3.92 -4.33
CA ALA A 96 -16.36 -5.09 -4.94
C ALA A 96 -17.83 -4.78 -5.30
N PRO A 97 -18.28 -5.07 -6.53
CA PRO A 97 -19.69 -4.93 -6.87
C PRO A 97 -20.49 -5.80 -5.91
N ARG A 98 -21.45 -5.20 -5.18
CA ARG A 98 -22.44 -5.96 -4.39
C ARG A 98 -23.01 -7.04 -5.31
N ARG A 99 -22.64 -8.29 -5.07
CA ARG A 99 -23.32 -9.41 -5.71
C ARG A 99 -24.61 -9.58 -4.94
N ASP A 100 -25.70 -9.11 -5.56
CA ASP A 100 -27.09 -9.39 -5.18
C ASP A 100 -27.36 -10.90 -5.08
#